data_AF-A0A7M3ZTQ3-F1
#
_entry.id   AF-A0A7M3ZTQ3-F1
#
_cell.length_a   1.000
_cell.length_b   1.000
_cell.length_c   1.000
_cell.angle_alpha   90.00
_cell.angle_beta   90.00
_cell.angle_gamma   90.00
#
_symmetry.space_group_name_H-M   'P 1'
#
loop_
_entity.id
_entity.type
_entity.pdbx_description
1 polymer ?
#
loop_
_entity_poly.entity_id
_entity_poly.type
_entity_poly.pdbx_seq_one_letter_code
_entity_poly.pdbx_strand_id
1 'polypeptide(L)'
;FEGYLALGLLVGVAGIGVVTVRNVSERRRTVGMLRAIGFRQRHVLRLFSVEVSWVAVLGMLNGLIIGYGFHVVLYKAVWEAEGAAFSFPWASTLMLFFGGWLVVLLTTFVPVRSASKIPPSAALRNL
;
A
#
# COMPACT_ATOMS: atom_id res chain seq x y z
N PHE A 1 -27.08 -8.83 -13.91
CA PHE A 1 -26.01 -7.83 -13.75
C PHE A 1 -25.14 -8.08 -12.53
N GLU A 2 -25.71 -8.39 -11.36
CA GLU A 2 -24.93 -8.64 -10.12
C GLU A 2 -23.92 -9.79 -10.22
N GLY A 3 -24.24 -10.88 -10.94
CA GLY A 3 -23.33 -12.01 -11.12
C GLY A 3 -22.03 -11.65 -11.86
N TYR A 4 -22.08 -10.75 -12.85
CA TYR A 4 -20.88 -10.29 -13.56
C TYR A 4 -20.01 -9.37 -12.68
N LEU A 5 -20.62 -8.56 -11.81
CA LEU A 5 -19.89 -7.74 -10.85
C LEU A 5 -19.21 -8.60 -9.78
N ALA A 6 -19.91 -9.60 -9.25
CA ALA A 6 -19.35 -10.55 -8.29
C ALA A 6 -18.19 -11.35 -8.88
N LEU A 7 -18.32 -11.83 -10.12
CA LEU A 7 -17.24 -12.51 -10.83
C LEU A 7 -16.05 -11.59 -11.11
N GLY A 8 -16.28 -10.36 -11.56
CA GLY A 8 -15.22 -9.38 -11.78
C GLY A 8 -14.45 -9.06 -10.50
N LEU A 9 -15.14 -8.92 -9.39
CA LEU A 9 -14.54 -8.64 -8.09
C LEU A 9 -13.73 -9.84 -7.59
N LEU A 10 -14.25 -11.07 -7.74
CA LEU A 10 -13.51 -12.30 -7.42
C LEU A 10 -12.22 -12.43 -8.22
N VAL A 11 -12.29 -12.22 -9.53
CA VAL A 11 -11.12 -12.30 -10.42
C VAL A 11 -10.10 -11.21 -10.08
N GLY A 12 -10.56 -9.99 -9.79
CA GLY A 12 -9.69 -8.89 -9.35
C GLY A 12 -8.95 -9.20 -8.05
N VAL A 13 -9.67 -9.69 -7.03
CA VAL A 13 -9.07 -10.09 -5.75
C VAL A 13 -8.08 -11.23 -5.92
N ALA A 14 -8.44 -12.26 -6.71
CA ALA A 14 -7.54 -13.38 -7.00
C ALA A 14 -6.27 -12.92 -7.73
N GLY A 15 -6.41 -12.04 -8.73
CA GLY A 15 -5.28 -11.48 -9.48
C GLY A 15 -4.32 -10.70 -8.58
N ILE A 16 -4.84 -9.82 -7.72
CA ILE A 16 -4.02 -9.08 -6.74
C ILE A 16 -3.33 -10.06 -5.77
N GLY A 17 -4.02 -11.11 -5.35
CA GLY A 17 -3.46 -12.17 -4.50
C GLY A 17 -2.25 -12.84 -5.14
N VAL A 18 -2.38 -13.28 -6.40
CA VAL A 18 -1.28 -13.92 -7.15
C VAL A 18 -0.07 -12.98 -7.30
N VAL A 19 -0.32 -11.71 -7.67
CA VAL A 19 0.75 -10.70 -7.79
C VAL A 19 1.43 -10.46 -6.45
N THR A 20 0.66 -10.39 -5.36
CA THR A 20 1.19 -10.18 -4.01
C THR A 20 2.08 -11.34 -3.58
N VAL A 21 1.65 -12.58 -3.80
CA VAL A 21 2.45 -13.79 -3.50
C VAL A 21 3.76 -13.79 -4.29
N ARG A 22 3.70 -13.45 -5.58
CA ARG A 22 4.89 -13.32 -6.43
C ARG A 22 5.85 -12.26 -5.91
N ASN A 23 5.35 -11.07 -5.57
CA ASN A 23 6.14 -9.97 -5.01
C ASN A 23 6.81 -10.34 -3.67
N VAL A 24 6.12 -11.07 -2.79
CA VAL A 24 6.69 -11.51 -1.50
C VAL A 24 7.80 -12.54 -1.70
N SER A 25 7.62 -13.48 -2.63
CA SER A 25 8.63 -14.46 -3.04
C SER A 25 9.91 -13.79 -3.52
N GLU A 26 9.78 -12.81 -4.43
CA GLU A 26 10.92 -12.07 -4.98
C GLU A 26 11.64 -11.24 -3.91
N ARG A 27 10.91 -10.52 -3.06
CA ARG A 27 11.50 -9.74 -1.95
C ARG A 27 12.22 -10.60 -0.93
N ARG A 28 11.75 -11.81 -0.64
CA ARG A 28 12.46 -12.74 0.27
C ARG A 28 13.84 -13.14 -0.28
N ARG A 29 13.96 -13.39 -1.59
CA ARG A 29 15.24 -13.67 -2.25
C ARG A 29 16.21 -12.50 -2.14
N THR A 30 15.73 -11.28 -2.41
CA THR A 30 16.56 -10.06 -2.34
C THR A 30 17.07 -9.78 -0.92
N VAL A 31 16.22 -9.96 0.10
CA VAL A 31 16.61 -9.82 1.51
C VAL A 31 17.63 -10.88 1.92
N GLY A 32 17.49 -12.12 1.43
CA GLY A 32 18.45 -13.20 1.65
C GLY A 32 19.83 -12.88 1.06
N MET A 33 19.88 -12.37 -0.18
CA MET A 33 21.12 -11.96 -0.84
C MET A 33 21.81 -10.79 -0.14
N LEU A 34 21.07 -9.73 0.22
CA LEU A 34 21.64 -8.57 0.92
C LEU A 34 22.25 -8.95 2.28
N ARG A 35 21.69 -9.95 2.97
CA ARG A 35 22.27 -10.46 4.21
C ARG A 35 23.49 -11.36 4.00
N ALA A 36 23.57 -12.10 2.90
CA ALA A 36 24.75 -12.87 2.54
C ALA A 36 25.98 -11.96 2.27
N ILE A 37 25.75 -10.71 1.85
CA ILE A 37 26.80 -9.70 1.61
C ILE A 37 27.19 -8.94 2.92
N GLY A 38 26.53 -9.22 4.05
CA GLY A 38 26.92 -8.69 5.36
C GLY A 38 26.24 -7.39 5.80
N PHE A 39 25.12 -7.00 5.18
CA PHE A 39 24.36 -5.82 5.61
C PHE A 39 23.80 -5.95 7.04
N ARG A 40 24.03 -4.93 7.88
CA ARG A 40 23.50 -4.85 9.25
C ARG A 40 21.96 -4.68 9.24
N GLN A 41 21.27 -5.37 10.15
CA GLN A 41 19.79 -5.35 10.30
C GLN A 41 19.18 -3.93 10.31
N ARG A 42 19.88 -2.96 10.92
CA ARG A 42 19.41 -1.56 11.00
C ARG A 42 19.35 -0.83 9.66
N HIS A 43 20.24 -1.16 8.72
CA HIS A 43 20.27 -0.53 7.40
C HIS A 43 19.13 -1.07 6.52
N VAL A 44 18.87 -2.39 6.60
CA VAL A 44 17.76 -3.04 5.90
C VAL A 44 16.41 -2.49 6.40
N LEU A 45 16.25 -2.32 7.71
CA LEU A 45 15.06 -1.70 8.31
C LEU A 45 14.80 -0.28 7.76
N ARG A 46 15.81 0.60 7.77
CA ARG A 46 15.65 1.97 7.25
C ARG A 46 15.29 1.99 5.77
N LEU A 47 15.96 1.18 4.96
CA LEU A 47 15.72 1.12 3.52
C LEU A 47 14.28 0.69 3.22
N PHE A 48 13.82 -0.40 3.86
CA PHE A 48 12.46 -0.89 3.70
C PHE A 48 11.41 0.12 4.19
N SER A 49 11.66 0.79 5.32
CA SER A 49 10.75 1.82 5.82
C SER A 49 10.62 2.99 4.84
N VAL A 50 11.72 3.45 4.23
CA VAL A 50 11.69 4.52 3.23
C VAL A 50 10.96 4.07 1.96
N GLU A 51 11.22 2.87 1.48
CA GLU A 51 10.58 2.32 0.29
C GLU A 51 9.06 2.19 0.47
N VAL A 52 8.63 1.64 1.62
CA VAL A 52 7.21 1.51 1.96
C VAL A 52 6.56 2.89 2.11
N SER A 53 7.26 3.85 2.72
CA SER A 53 6.76 5.23 2.84
C SER A 53 6.50 5.83 1.47
N TRP A 54 7.43 5.66 0.52
CA TRP A 54 7.28 6.13 -0.84
C TRP A 54 6.12 5.49 -1.57
N VAL A 55 6.01 4.15 -1.52
CA VAL A 55 4.90 3.42 -2.14
C VAL A 55 3.56 3.84 -1.56
N ALA A 56 3.48 4.00 -0.24
CA ALA A 56 2.26 4.44 0.45
C ALA A 56 1.84 5.85 0.03
N VAL A 57 2.79 6.80 0.03
CA VAL A 57 2.51 8.20 -0.36
C VAL A 57 2.05 8.28 -1.81
N LEU A 58 2.72 7.57 -2.73
CA LEU A 58 2.33 7.55 -4.14
C LEU A 58 0.93 6.96 -4.36
N GLY A 59 0.61 5.87 -3.65
CA GLY A 59 -0.72 5.26 -3.70
C GLY A 59 -1.81 6.18 -3.14
N MET A 60 -1.55 6.81 -1.99
CA MET A 60 -2.49 7.74 -1.36
C MET A 60 -2.70 9.00 -2.21
N LEU A 61 -1.65 9.54 -2.83
CA LEU A 61 -1.76 10.67 -3.75
C LEU A 61 -2.61 10.33 -4.98
N ASN A 62 -2.37 9.18 -5.61
CA ASN A 62 -3.20 8.73 -6.73
C ASN A 62 -4.67 8.55 -6.32
N GLY A 63 -4.91 7.92 -5.16
CA GLY A 63 -6.25 7.76 -4.62
C GLY A 63 -6.94 9.09 -4.35
N LEU A 64 -6.22 10.08 -3.82
CA LEU A 64 -6.74 11.42 -3.57
C LEU A 64 -7.11 12.13 -4.88
N ILE A 65 -6.25 12.07 -5.90
CA ILE A 65 -6.52 12.66 -7.22
C ILE A 65 -7.77 12.04 -7.86
N ILE A 66 -7.84 10.70 -7.88
CA ILE A 66 -8.98 9.97 -8.45
C ILE A 66 -10.25 10.26 -7.65
N GLY A 67 -10.19 10.20 -6.33
CA GLY A 67 -11.32 10.47 -5.44
C GLY A 67 -11.84 11.90 -5.56
N TYR A 68 -10.94 12.89 -5.65
CA TYR A 68 -11.30 14.29 -5.88
C TYR A 68 -11.96 14.46 -7.26
N GLY A 69 -11.37 13.89 -8.31
CA GLY A 69 -11.94 13.93 -9.66
C GLY A 69 -13.34 13.30 -9.71
N PHE A 70 -13.51 12.15 -9.06
CA PHE A 70 -14.80 11.48 -8.94
C PHE A 70 -15.82 12.35 -8.19
N HIS A 71 -15.43 12.97 -7.08
CA HIS A 71 -16.29 13.88 -6.32
C HIS A 71 -16.74 15.10 -7.16
N VAL A 72 -15.84 15.68 -7.95
CA VAL A 72 -16.18 16.81 -8.85
C VAL A 72 -17.20 16.37 -9.91
N VAL A 73 -16.99 15.21 -10.55
CA VAL A 73 -17.91 14.69 -11.56
C VAL A 73 -19.28 14.40 -10.94
N LEU A 74 -19.30 13.76 -9.77
CA LEU A 74 -20.54 13.44 -9.06
C LEU A 74 -21.31 14.70 -8.67
N TYR A 75 -20.60 15.71 -8.16
CA TYR A 75 -21.18 16.99 -7.80
C TYR A 75 -21.82 17.69 -9.01
N LYS A 76 -21.12 17.75 -10.15
CA LYS A 76 -21.66 18.33 -11.39
C LYS A 76 -22.87 17.58 -11.92
N ALA A 77 -22.85 16.24 -11.81
CA ALA A 77 -23.92 15.41 -12.34
C ALA A 77 -25.22 15.47 -11.52
N VAL A 78 -25.13 15.69 -10.20
CA VAL A 78 -26.28 15.53 -9.29
C VAL A 78 -26.63 16.83 -8.56
N TRP A 79 -25.63 17.53 -8.01
CA TRP A 79 -25.84 18.63 -7.06
C TRP A 79 -25.78 20.02 -7.70
N GLU A 80 -25.18 20.15 -8.88
CA GLU A 80 -25.16 21.42 -9.63
C GLU A 80 -26.57 21.87 -10.02
N ALA A 81 -27.49 20.94 -10.29
CA ALA A 81 -28.89 21.24 -10.60
C ALA A 81 -29.69 21.74 -9.38
N GLU A 82 -29.25 21.43 -8.16
CA GLU A 82 -29.90 21.85 -6.91
C GLU A 82 -29.30 23.15 -6.32
N GLY A 83 -28.31 23.76 -6.97
CA GLY A 83 -27.70 25.01 -6.52
C GLY A 83 -26.88 24.88 -5.23
N ALA A 84 -26.51 23.65 -4.84
CA ALA A 84 -25.64 23.41 -3.70
C ALA A 84 -24.25 24.03 -3.94
N ALA A 85 -23.54 24.42 -2.87
CA ALA A 85 -22.18 24.91 -2.97
C ALA A 85 -21.18 23.74 -2.94
N PHE A 86 -20.16 23.77 -3.81
CA PHE A 86 -19.09 22.79 -3.80
C PHE A 86 -18.23 22.98 -2.54
N SER A 87 -18.47 22.16 -1.52
CA SER A 87 -17.62 22.11 -0.33
C SER A 87 -16.86 20.78 -0.31
N PHE A 88 -15.54 20.87 -0.38
CA PHE A 88 -14.66 19.71 -0.20
C PHE A 88 -14.03 19.80 1.19
N PRO A 89 -14.26 18.81 2.09
CA PRO A 89 -13.79 18.88 3.47
C PRO A 89 -12.30 18.56 3.55
N TRP A 90 -11.46 19.52 3.16
CA TRP A 90 -9.99 19.41 3.14
C TRP A 90 -9.39 18.99 4.47
N ALA A 91 -9.95 19.47 5.58
CA ALA A 91 -9.48 19.10 6.92
C ALA A 91 -9.62 17.58 7.16
N SER A 92 -10.78 17.01 6.86
CA SER A 92 -11.04 15.57 7.00
C SER A 92 -10.19 14.75 6.03
N THR A 93 -10.05 15.20 4.77
CA THR A 93 -9.22 14.53 3.77
C THR A 93 -7.75 14.49 4.18
N LEU A 94 -7.19 15.61 4.64
CA LEU A 94 -5.80 15.66 5.11
C LEU A 94 -5.61 14.81 6.37
N MET A 95 -6.56 14.86 7.32
CA MET A 95 -6.51 14.05 8.53
C MET A 95 -6.52 12.55 8.21
N LEU A 96 -7.33 12.11 7.26
CA LEU A 96 -7.35 10.73 6.76
C LEU A 96 -6.08 10.36 6.01
N PHE A 97 -5.53 11.28 5.20
CA PHE A 97 -4.28 11.07 4.47
C PHE A 97 -3.12 10.83 5.44
N PHE A 98 -2.90 11.75 6.39
CA PHE A 98 -1.82 11.62 7.37
C PHE A 98 -2.07 10.47 8.34
N GLY A 99 -3.30 10.28 8.81
CA GLY A 99 -3.67 9.18 9.68
C GLY A 99 -3.43 7.83 9.00
N GLY A 100 -3.86 7.67 7.75
CA GLY A 100 -3.63 6.49 6.94
C GLY A 100 -2.15 6.21 6.70
N TRP A 101 -1.36 7.24 6.37
CA TRP A 101 0.09 7.11 6.24
C TRP A 101 0.75 6.60 7.52
N LEU A 102 0.35 7.14 8.67
CA LEU A 102 0.86 6.74 9.98
C LEU A 102 0.47 5.29 10.31
N VAL A 103 -0.76 4.88 9.99
CA VAL A 103 -1.21 3.49 10.14
C VAL A 103 -0.39 2.53 9.26
N VAL A 104 -0.10 2.90 8.00
CA VAL A 104 0.72 2.07 7.10
C VAL A 104 2.14 1.92 7.64
N LEU A 105 2.73 2.99 8.17
CA LEU A 105 4.05 2.94 8.80
C LEU A 105 4.05 2.02 10.02
N LEU A 106 3.06 2.16 10.91
CA LEU A 106 2.95 1.34 12.13
C LEU A 106 2.73 -0.14 11.80
N THR A 107 1.82 -0.43 10.88
CA THR A 107 1.52 -1.81 10.46
C THR A 107 2.68 -2.46 9.71
N THR A 108 3.48 -1.68 8.97
CA THR A 108 4.67 -2.22 8.28
C THR A 108 5.89 -2.34 9.20
N PHE A 109 5.97 -1.53 10.26
CA PHE A 109 7.06 -1.61 11.22
C PHE A 109 7.14 -2.98 11.92
N VAL A 110 6.00 -3.60 12.23
CA VAL A 110 5.90 -4.93 12.86
C VAL A 110 6.52 -6.05 11.98
N PRO A 111 6.09 -6.28 10.73
CA PRO A 111 6.65 -7.31 9.87
C PRO A 111 8.10 -7.02 9.47
N VAL A 112 8.50 -5.76 9.27
CA VAL A 112 9.92 -5.44 8.94
C VAL A 112 10.84 -5.75 10.13
N ARG A 113 10.40 -5.45 11.36
CA ARG A 113 11.15 -5.79 12.57
C ARG A 113 11.20 -7.30 12.79
N SER A 114 10.12 -8.02 12.49
CA SER A 114 10.07 -9.49 12.53
C SER A 114 10.97 -10.13 11.47
N ALA A 115 10.91 -9.68 10.21
CA ALA A 115 11.76 -10.14 9.11
C ALA A 115 13.25 -9.89 9.37
N SER A 116 13.58 -8.80 10.06
CA SER A 116 14.96 -8.50 10.47
C SER A 116 15.50 -9.50 11.49
N LYS A 117 14.65 -10.10 12.33
CA LYS A 117 15.06 -11.06 13.37
C LYS A 117 15.32 -12.48 12.85
N ILE A 118 14.88 -12.81 11.62
CA ILE A 118 15.14 -14.14 11.04
C ILE A 118 16.67 -14.33 10.98
N PRO A 119 17.27 -15.42 11.50
CA PRO A 119 18.71 -15.64 11.42
C PRO A 119 19.16 -15.93 9.97
N PRO A 120 20.36 -15.50 9.54
CA PRO A 120 20.87 -15.76 8.18
C PRO A 120 21.01 -17.27 7.90
N SER A 121 21.27 -18.06 8.94
CA SER A 121 21.44 -19.52 8.87
C SER A 121 20.16 -20.28 8.48
N ALA A 122 18.97 -19.73 8.76
CA ALA A 122 17.70 -20.35 8.36
C ALA A 122 17.40 -20.17 6.86
N ALA A 123 17.97 -19.14 6.23
CA ALA A 123 17.80 -18.88 4.79
C ALA A 123 18.70 -19.77 3.93
N LEU A 124 19.84 -20.22 4.45
CA LEU A 124 20.78 -21.11 3.76
C LEU A 124 20.41 -22.60 3.87
N ARG A 125 19.53 -22.99 4.80
CA ARG A 125 19.15 -24.40 4.99
C ARG A 125 18.10 -24.90 3.99
N ASN A 126 17.48 -24.00 3.22
CA ASN A 126 16.52 -24.32 2.17
C ASN A 126 17.07 -24.00 0.76
N LEU A 127 18.39 -23.88 0.62
CA LEU A 127 19.09 -23.92 -0.67
C LEU A 127 19.51 -25.35 -0.98
#